data_AF-A0A1M4E7A9-F1
#
_entry.id   AF-A0A1M4E7A9-F1
#
_cell.length_a   1.000
_cell.length_b   1.000
_cell.length_c   1.000
_cell.angle_alpha   90.00
_cell.angle_beta   90.00
_cell.angle_gamma   90.00
#
_symmetry.space_group_name_H-M   'P 1'
#
loop_
_entity.id
_entity.type
_entity.pdbx_description
1 polymer ?
#
loop_
_entity_poly.entity_id
_entity_poly.type
_entity_poly.pdbx_seq_one_letter_code
_entity_poly.pdbx_strand_id
1 'polypeptide(L)'
;MAKIGEFLVIVLVILAFLLLLGGVGIYVLVKLGKKAAVKAKQATARLSTHVNAMGTGDAAEVERLRLDLRREVTLTRQAVEHAQSLGWGLGDLPRLLADLTAQADVHDGQLGMYAQQRRLSPYVDHATLDRLREHQAKLTAMCARIRADLLGDQVQHTATGIADLHSRTDLEIEARRHAPDPLDQIDELYRRSMEERRDRP
;
A
#
# COMPACT_ATOMS: atom_id res chain seq x y z
N MET A 1 -25.46 18.75 68.98
CA MET A 1 -24.14 18.32 68.45
C MET A 1 -24.24 17.33 67.28
N ALA A 2 -25.15 16.34 67.30
CA ALA A 2 -25.27 15.34 66.22
C ALA A 2 -25.52 15.91 64.80
N LYS A 3 -26.42 16.90 64.65
CA LYS A 3 -26.78 17.48 63.34
C LYS A 3 -25.66 18.28 62.66
N ILE A 4 -24.75 18.84 63.45
CA ILE A 4 -23.60 19.61 62.92
C ILE A 4 -22.53 18.67 62.38
N GLY A 5 -22.29 17.54 63.06
CA GLY A 5 -21.38 16.51 62.55
C GLY A 5 -21.86 15.90 61.23
N GLU A 6 -23.16 15.61 61.13
CA GLU A 6 -23.77 15.07 59.91
C GLU A 6 -23.66 16.03 58.72
N PHE A 7 -23.96 17.32 58.91
CA PHE A 7 -23.79 18.35 57.89
C PHE A 7 -22.33 18.47 57.41
N LEU A 8 -21.38 18.44 58.35
CA LEU A 8 -19.96 18.57 58.05
C LEU A 8 -19.42 17.36 57.26
N VAL A 9 -19.90 16.15 57.56
CA VAL A 9 -19.57 14.92 56.81
C VAL A 9 -20.10 15.01 55.38
N ILE A 10 -21.32 15.47 55.17
CA ILE A 10 -21.91 15.62 53.82
C ILE A 10 -21.06 16.57 52.97
N VAL A 11 -20.68 17.73 53.53
CA VAL A 11 -19.82 18.70 52.83
C VAL A 11 -18.46 18.09 52.49
N LEU A 12 -17.86 17.32 53.40
CA LEU A 12 -16.55 16.72 53.21
C LEU A 12 -16.57 15.62 52.13
N VAL A 13 -17.65 14.83 52.05
CA VAL A 13 -17.84 13.83 51.00
C VAL A 13 -18.02 14.51 49.63
N ILE A 14 -18.80 15.58 49.55
CA ILE A 14 -18.97 16.34 48.30
C ILE A 14 -17.63 16.94 47.84
N LEU A 15 -16.85 17.51 48.76
CA LEU A 15 -15.54 18.06 48.47
C LEU A 15 -14.56 16.98 47.98
N ALA A 16 -14.54 15.82 48.63
CA ALA A 16 -13.72 14.68 48.21
C ALA A 16 -14.10 14.19 46.80
N PHE A 17 -15.40 14.15 46.48
CA PHE A 17 -15.90 13.76 45.17
C PHE A 17 -15.50 14.76 44.08
N LEU A 18 -15.57 16.07 44.37
CA LEU A 18 -15.11 17.13 43.47
C LEU A 18 -13.60 17.05 43.21
N LEU A 19 -12.80 16.76 44.23
CA LEU A 19 -11.35 16.55 44.09
C LEU A 19 -11.01 15.35 43.20
N LEU A 20 -11.73 14.25 43.35
CA LEU A 20 -11.55 13.06 42.50
C LEU A 20 -11.95 13.35 41.05
N LEU A 21 -13.08 14.02 40.82
CA LEU A 21 -13.50 14.45 39.47
C LEU A 21 -12.48 15.40 38.83
N GLY A 22 -11.94 16.36 39.59
CA GLY A 22 -10.88 17.25 39.13
C GLY A 22 -9.60 16.50 38.74
N GLY A 23 -9.16 15.55 39.57
CA GLY A 23 -7.99 14.72 39.28
C GLY A 23 -8.14 13.86 38.02
N VAL A 24 -9.31 13.23 37.85
CA VAL A 24 -9.61 12.43 36.65
C VAL A 24 -9.70 13.32 35.40
N GLY A 25 -10.33 14.49 35.52
CA GLY A 25 -10.41 15.47 34.43
C GLY A 25 -9.03 15.91 33.93
N ILE A 26 -8.13 16.29 34.86
CA ILE A 26 -6.74 16.67 34.53
C ILE A 26 -5.99 15.50 33.89
N TYR A 27 -6.13 14.28 34.43
CA TYR A 27 -5.49 13.09 33.87
C TYR A 27 -5.91 12.82 32.42
N VAL A 28 -7.21 12.90 32.12
CA VAL A 28 -7.74 12.70 30.76
C VAL A 28 -7.25 13.81 29.83
N LEU A 29 -7.22 15.06 30.28
CA LEU A 29 -6.73 16.19 29.50
C LEU A 29 -5.25 16.04 29.12
N VAL A 30 -4.40 15.63 30.07
CA VAL A 30 -2.97 15.38 29.83
C VAL A 30 -2.77 14.22 28.87
N LYS A 31 -3.56 13.15 29.00
CA LYS A 31 -3.46 11.97 28.13
C LYS A 31 -3.90 12.28 26.69
N LEU A 32 -4.97 13.05 26.52
CA LEU A 32 -5.44 13.53 25.22
C LEU A 32 -4.47 14.55 24.61
N GLY A 33 -3.95 15.47 25.42
CA GLY A 33 -2.93 16.44 25.01
C GLY A 33 -1.65 15.77 24.50
N LYS A 34 -1.17 14.71 25.17
CA LYS A 34 -0.03 13.92 24.69
C LYS A 34 -0.31 13.25 23.34
N LYS A 35 -1.49 12.65 23.15
CA LYS A 35 -1.87 12.04 21.87
C LYS A 35 -2.00 13.06 20.74
N ALA A 36 -2.57 14.22 21.02
CA ALA A 36 -2.69 15.32 20.06
C ALA A 36 -1.32 15.91 19.70
N ALA A 37 -0.43 16.09 20.69
CA ALA A 37 0.93 16.57 20.46
C ALA A 37 1.76 15.60 19.60
N VAL A 38 1.59 14.28 19.76
CA VAL A 38 2.24 13.28 18.90
C VAL A 38 1.73 13.40 17.46
N LYS A 39 0.41 13.53 17.26
CA LYS A 39 -0.17 13.73 15.92
C LYS A 39 0.25 15.06 15.28
N ALA A 40 0.30 16.14 16.06
CA ALA A 40 0.76 17.45 15.58
C ALA A 40 2.24 17.41 15.18
N LYS A 41 3.11 16.79 16.01
CA LYS A 41 4.52 16.57 15.66
C LYS A 41 4.67 15.77 14.36
N GLN A 42 3.85 14.75 14.14
CA GLN A 42 3.86 13.98 12.90
C GLN A 42 3.47 14.84 11.68
N ALA A 43 2.47 15.72 11.81
CA ALA A 43 2.05 16.62 10.74
C ALA A 43 3.10 17.71 10.44
N THR A 44 3.67 18.34 11.48
CA THR A 44 4.73 19.35 11.33
C THR A 44 6.01 18.74 10.76
N ALA A 45 6.35 17.50 11.13
CA ALA A 45 7.48 16.78 10.57
C ALA A 45 7.32 16.58 9.05
N ARG A 46 6.12 16.25 8.55
CA ARG A 46 5.86 16.07 7.11
C ARG A 46 6.05 17.36 6.29
N LEU A 47 5.65 18.51 6.83
CA LEU A 47 5.88 19.82 6.19
C LEU A 47 7.36 20.21 6.22
N SER A 48 8.03 19.96 7.35
CA SER A 48 9.46 20.26 7.51
C SER A 48 10.35 19.39 6.64
N THR A 49 10.01 18.10 6.44
CA THR A 49 10.80 17.19 5.59
C THR A 49 10.84 17.64 4.13
N HIS A 50 9.72 18.14 3.58
CA HIS A 50 9.67 18.60 2.18
C HIS A 50 10.48 19.87 1.94
N VAL A 51 10.41 20.84 2.87
CA VAL A 51 11.16 22.09 2.75
C VAL A 51 12.65 21.86 2.99
N ASN A 52 13.01 21.01 3.94
CA ASN A 52 14.41 20.69 4.21
C ASN A 52 15.06 19.82 3.12
N ALA A 53 14.27 19.01 2.40
CA ALA A 53 14.76 18.25 1.25
C ALA A 53 15.18 19.14 0.06
N MET A 54 14.69 20.38 -0.03
CA MET A 54 15.12 21.36 -1.03
C MET A 54 16.48 22.02 -0.72
N GLY A 55 17.03 21.83 0.48
CA GLY A 55 18.33 22.36 0.87
C GLY A 55 19.52 21.68 0.19
N THR A 56 20.73 22.18 0.48
CA THR A 56 22.01 21.60 0.07
C THR A 56 22.73 20.97 1.28
N GLY A 57 23.51 19.91 1.05
CA GLY A 57 24.30 19.20 2.08
C GLY A 57 23.63 17.94 2.67
N ASP A 58 24.39 17.22 3.52
CA ASP A 58 24.03 15.88 4.03
C ASP A 58 22.66 15.82 4.72
N ALA A 59 22.29 16.86 5.46
CA ALA A 59 21.00 16.90 6.16
C ALA A 59 19.81 16.99 5.19
N ALA A 60 19.98 17.65 4.04
CA ALA A 60 18.96 17.73 3.01
C ALA A 60 18.88 16.42 2.22
N GLU A 61 20.02 15.79 1.95
CA GLU A 61 20.09 14.47 1.33
C GLU A 61 19.35 13.42 2.16
N VAL A 62 19.58 13.40 3.48
CA VAL A 62 18.89 12.48 4.40
C VAL A 62 17.38 12.67 4.36
N GLU A 63 16.88 13.90 4.28
CA GLU A 63 15.44 14.15 4.13
C GLU A 63 14.91 13.67 2.77
N ARG A 64 15.71 13.71 1.70
CA ARG A 64 15.35 13.10 0.41
C ARG A 64 15.26 11.59 0.50
N LEU A 65 16.23 10.94 1.15
CA LEU A 65 16.22 9.48 1.38
C LEU A 65 14.97 9.04 2.15
N ARG A 66 14.57 9.83 3.14
CA ARG A 66 13.32 9.60 3.90
C ARG A 66 12.07 9.72 3.05
N LEU A 67 11.98 10.76 2.23
CA LEU A 67 10.85 10.96 1.32
C LEU A 67 10.76 9.84 0.29
N ASP A 68 11.88 9.44 -0.28
CA ASP A 68 11.97 8.36 -1.27
C ASP A 68 11.54 7.01 -0.66
N LEU A 69 12.08 6.65 0.50
CA LEU A 69 11.69 5.43 1.22
C LEU A 69 10.19 5.38 1.52
N ARG A 70 9.63 6.47 2.06
CA ARG A 70 8.19 6.56 2.36
C ARG A 70 7.34 6.41 1.11
N ARG A 71 7.77 7.03 0.00
CA ARG A 71 7.09 6.94 -1.29
C ARG A 71 7.09 5.50 -1.79
N GLU A 72 8.25 4.85 -1.79
CA GLU A 72 8.42 3.48 -2.28
C GLU A 72 7.61 2.46 -1.47
N VAL A 73 7.62 2.56 -0.15
CA VAL A 73 6.78 1.72 0.73
C VAL A 73 5.29 1.97 0.46
N THR A 74 4.88 3.23 0.30
CA THR A 74 3.47 3.57 0.03
C THR A 74 3.00 3.02 -1.31
N LEU A 75 3.80 3.18 -2.37
CA LEU A 75 3.49 2.66 -3.70
C LEU A 75 3.41 1.14 -3.70
N THR A 76 4.31 0.48 -2.98
CA THR A 76 4.32 -0.99 -2.84
C THR A 76 3.08 -1.47 -2.11
N ARG A 77 2.69 -0.79 -1.02
CA ARG A 77 1.46 -1.10 -0.30
C ARG A 77 0.23 -0.94 -1.17
N GLN A 78 0.13 0.16 -1.92
CA GLN A 78 -0.99 0.38 -2.84
C GLN A 78 -1.06 -0.71 -3.92
N ALA A 79 0.08 -1.15 -4.46
CA ALA A 79 0.12 -2.24 -5.44
C ALA A 79 -0.38 -3.57 -4.83
N VAL A 80 0.05 -3.90 -3.61
CA VAL A 80 -0.42 -5.10 -2.89
C VAL A 80 -1.91 -5.03 -2.57
N GLU A 81 -2.40 -3.89 -2.06
CA GLU A 81 -3.83 -3.66 -1.77
C GLU A 81 -4.68 -3.79 -3.05
N HIS A 82 -4.18 -3.29 -4.18
CA HIS A 82 -4.84 -3.43 -5.47
C HIS A 82 -4.87 -4.89 -5.95
N ALA A 83 -3.75 -5.60 -5.88
CA ALA A 83 -3.69 -7.02 -6.21
C ALA A 83 -4.65 -7.85 -5.33
N GLN A 84 -4.75 -7.51 -4.04
CA GLN A 84 -5.67 -8.16 -3.11
C GLN A 84 -7.13 -7.90 -3.46
N SER A 85 -7.48 -6.68 -3.87
CA SER A 85 -8.85 -6.34 -4.27
C SER A 85 -9.26 -7.01 -5.59
N LEU A 86 -8.30 -7.33 -6.45
CA LEU A 86 -8.49 -8.18 -7.63
C LEU A 86 -8.60 -9.68 -7.30
N GLY A 87 -8.44 -10.06 -6.03
CA GLY A 87 -8.56 -11.44 -5.57
C GLY A 87 -7.33 -12.31 -5.85
N TRP A 88 -6.14 -11.71 -6.07
CA TRP A 88 -4.92 -12.48 -6.29
C TRP A 88 -4.53 -13.23 -5.02
N GLY A 89 -4.03 -14.46 -5.19
CA GLY A 89 -3.56 -15.32 -4.10
C GLY A 89 -2.19 -14.86 -3.57
N LEU A 90 -2.16 -13.78 -2.80
CA LEU A 90 -0.91 -13.14 -2.34
C LEU A 90 -0.18 -13.88 -1.20
N GLY A 91 -0.76 -14.96 -0.66
CA GLY A 91 -0.17 -15.74 0.43
C GLY A 91 0.22 -14.86 1.64
N ASP A 92 1.48 -14.97 2.07
CA ASP A 92 2.03 -14.22 3.20
C ASP A 92 2.53 -12.81 2.83
N LEU A 93 2.46 -12.40 1.56
CA LEU A 93 2.99 -11.11 1.10
C LEU A 93 2.44 -9.90 1.89
N PRO A 94 1.14 -9.80 2.20
CA PRO A 94 0.62 -8.68 3.00
C PRO A 94 1.25 -8.61 4.40
N ARG A 95 1.55 -9.75 5.01
CA ARG A 95 2.23 -9.83 6.31
C ARG A 95 3.68 -9.40 6.19
N LEU A 96 4.41 -9.92 5.20
CA LEU A 96 5.80 -9.54 4.94
C LEU A 96 5.94 -8.05 4.62
N LEU A 97 4.98 -7.47 3.90
CA LEU A 97 4.92 -6.04 3.65
C LEU A 97 4.68 -5.23 4.93
N ALA A 98 3.87 -5.72 5.86
CA ALA A 98 3.68 -5.07 7.16
C ALA A 98 4.99 -5.05 7.96
N ASP A 99 5.73 -6.17 7.98
CA ASP A 99 7.04 -6.25 8.64
C ASP A 99 8.06 -5.33 7.97
N LEU A 100 8.08 -5.28 6.62
CA LEU A 100 8.92 -4.37 5.84
C LEU A 100 8.60 -2.90 6.14
N THR A 101 7.31 -2.57 6.25
CA THR A 101 6.84 -1.22 6.59
C THR A 101 7.31 -0.82 7.99
N ALA A 102 7.21 -1.73 8.97
CA ALA A 102 7.70 -1.48 10.31
C ALA A 102 9.22 -1.25 10.35
N GLN A 103 9.99 -2.00 9.56
CA GLN A 103 11.44 -1.77 9.41
C GLN A 103 11.74 -0.42 8.75
N ALA A 104 10.98 -0.05 7.71
CA ALA A 104 11.13 1.23 7.04
C ALA A 104 10.81 2.42 7.97
N ASP A 105 9.80 2.29 8.85
CA ASP A 105 9.45 3.29 9.85
C ASP A 105 10.57 3.49 10.89
N VAL A 106 11.17 2.39 11.36
CA VAL A 106 12.33 2.44 12.27
C VAL A 106 13.50 3.15 11.58
N HIS A 107 13.78 2.80 10.33
CA HIS A 107 14.87 3.40 9.56
C HIS A 107 14.64 4.89 9.25
N ASP A 108 13.40 5.29 8.91
CA ASP A 108 13.01 6.69 8.77
C ASP A 108 13.25 7.48 10.07
N GLY A 109 12.98 6.86 11.22
CA GLY A 109 13.30 7.41 12.53
C GLY A 109 14.80 7.66 12.69
N GLN A 110 15.65 6.69 12.33
CA GLN A 110 17.11 6.81 12.40
C GLN A 110 17.65 7.91 11.49
N LEU A 111 17.17 7.98 10.24
CA LEU A 111 17.49 9.06 9.31
C LEU A 111 17.06 10.42 9.87
N GLY A 112 15.87 10.51 10.47
CA GLY A 112 15.40 11.74 11.11
C GLY A 112 16.27 12.20 12.28
N MET A 113 16.72 11.27 13.13
CA MET A 113 17.64 11.59 14.21
C MET A 113 19.00 12.07 13.69
N TYR A 114 19.55 11.41 12.66
CA TYR A 114 20.80 11.83 12.04
C TYR A 114 20.69 13.24 11.45
N ALA A 115 19.62 13.54 10.71
CA ALA A 115 19.38 14.87 10.15
C ALA A 115 19.28 15.95 11.25
N GLN A 116 18.63 15.63 12.37
CA GLN A 116 18.55 16.54 13.52
C GLN A 116 19.93 16.77 14.16
N GLN A 117 20.72 15.71 14.36
CA GLN A 117 22.09 15.81 14.88
C GLN A 117 22.98 16.66 13.96
N ARG A 118 22.88 16.46 12.64
CA ARG A 118 23.63 17.23 11.64
C ARG A 118 23.30 18.73 11.64
N ARG A 119 22.07 19.11 12.00
CA ARG A 119 21.68 20.53 12.16
C ARG A 119 22.24 21.16 13.43
N LEU A 120 22.43 20.36 14.48
CA LEU A 120 22.90 20.83 15.79
C LEU A 120 24.43 20.82 15.91
N SER A 121 25.12 19.95 15.16
CA SER A 121 26.57 19.81 15.18
C SER A 121 27.15 19.61 13.78
N PRO A 122 28.22 20.33 13.40
CA PRO A 122 28.98 20.09 12.17
C PRO A 122 29.91 18.87 12.25
N TYR A 123 30.13 18.30 13.44
CA TYR A 123 30.90 17.06 13.61
C TYR A 123 29.94 15.89 13.75
N VAL A 124 29.74 15.14 12.67
CA VAL A 124 28.91 13.92 12.64
C VAL A 124 29.67 12.82 11.91
N ASP A 125 29.47 11.58 12.35
CA ASP A 125 30.14 10.40 11.79
C ASP A 125 29.58 10.06 10.39
N HIS A 126 30.34 10.36 9.35
CA HIS A 126 29.98 10.03 7.96
C HIS A 126 29.83 8.52 7.72
N ALA A 127 30.51 7.66 8.48
CA ALA A 127 30.34 6.22 8.35
C ALA A 127 28.93 5.75 8.77
N THR A 128 28.29 6.46 9.68
CA THR A 128 26.88 6.19 10.02
C THR A 128 25.95 6.56 8.88
N LEU A 129 26.21 7.67 8.18
CA LEU A 129 25.40 8.07 7.02
C LEU A 129 25.49 7.07 5.89
N ASP A 130 26.68 6.55 5.59
CA ASP A 130 26.87 5.56 4.52
C ASP A 130 26.14 4.25 4.83
N ARG A 131 26.18 3.78 6.08
CA ARG A 131 25.38 2.62 6.50
C ARG A 131 23.88 2.86 6.36
N LEU A 132 23.43 4.06 6.70
CA LEU A 132 22.01 4.43 6.56
C LEU A 132 21.61 4.47 5.08
N ARG A 133 22.45 5.01 4.19
CA ARG A 133 22.24 4.98 2.73
C ARG A 133 22.15 3.54 2.20
N GLU A 134 23.07 2.68 2.61
CA GLU A 134 23.09 1.29 2.16
C GLU A 134 21.82 0.54 2.61
N HIS A 135 21.36 0.79 3.84
CA HIS A 135 20.13 0.19 4.34
C HIS A 135 18.89 0.72 3.61
N GLN A 136 18.83 2.03 3.34
CA GLN A 136 17.77 2.63 2.52
C GLN A 136 17.72 2.02 1.12
N ALA A 137 18.87 1.88 0.46
CA ALA A 137 18.96 1.27 -0.86
C ALA A 137 18.44 -0.19 -0.86
N LYS A 138 18.75 -0.96 0.19
CA LYS A 138 18.23 -2.33 0.36
C LYS A 138 16.71 -2.35 0.52
N LEU A 139 16.15 -1.50 1.38
CA LEU A 139 14.70 -1.41 1.60
C LEU A 139 13.96 -1.00 0.32
N THR A 140 14.47 0.00 -0.39
CA THR A 140 13.91 0.45 -1.67
C THR A 140 14.01 -0.62 -2.74
N ALA A 141 15.14 -1.34 -2.83
CA ALA A 141 15.29 -2.44 -3.77
C ALA A 141 14.30 -3.59 -3.50
N MET A 142 14.04 -3.92 -2.23
CA MET A 142 13.01 -4.90 -1.86
C MET A 142 11.61 -4.43 -2.27
N CYS A 143 11.26 -3.15 -2.04
CA CYS A 143 9.99 -2.57 -2.49
C CYS A 143 9.84 -2.66 -4.01
N ALA A 144 10.87 -2.27 -4.76
CA ALA A 144 10.89 -2.36 -6.21
C ALA A 144 10.74 -3.81 -6.72
N ARG A 145 11.41 -4.76 -6.05
CA ARG A 145 11.31 -6.19 -6.38
C ARG A 145 9.89 -6.72 -6.16
N ILE A 146 9.27 -6.44 -5.01
CA ILE A 146 7.88 -6.84 -4.74
C ILE A 146 6.95 -6.29 -5.83
N ARG A 147 7.10 -5.02 -6.21
CA ARG A 147 6.29 -4.43 -7.28
C ARG A 147 6.53 -5.09 -8.64
N ALA A 148 7.77 -5.43 -8.97
CA ALA A 148 8.11 -6.14 -10.20
C ALA A 148 7.50 -7.55 -10.23
N ASP A 149 7.57 -8.27 -9.11
CA ASP A 149 6.98 -9.61 -8.96
C ASP A 149 5.45 -9.55 -9.13
N LEU A 150 4.78 -8.56 -8.52
CA LEU A 150 3.33 -8.34 -8.70
C LEU A 150 2.95 -8.00 -10.15
N LEU A 151 3.76 -7.19 -10.84
CA LEU A 151 3.53 -6.90 -12.26
C LEU A 151 3.72 -8.15 -13.13
N GLY A 152 4.67 -9.02 -12.78
CA GLY A 152 4.84 -10.32 -13.42
C GLY A 152 3.60 -11.20 -13.29
N ASP A 153 3.06 -11.32 -12.08
CA ASP A 153 1.83 -12.07 -11.81
C ASP A 153 0.62 -11.47 -12.52
N GLN A 154 0.53 -10.13 -12.61
CA GLN A 154 -0.51 -9.45 -13.39
C GLN A 154 -0.52 -9.89 -14.85
N VAL A 155 0.66 -9.96 -15.48
CA VAL A 155 0.80 -10.36 -16.88
C VAL A 155 0.34 -11.81 -17.05
N GLN A 156 0.67 -12.69 -16.12
CA GLN A 156 0.21 -14.09 -16.16
C GLN A 156 -1.31 -14.23 -16.00
N HIS A 157 -1.91 -13.50 -15.06
CA HIS A 157 -3.37 -13.51 -14.84
C HIS A 157 -4.16 -12.90 -16.00
N THR A 158 -3.63 -11.86 -16.65
CA THR A 158 -4.26 -11.24 -17.82
C THR A 158 -4.06 -12.07 -19.09
N ALA A 159 -2.88 -12.67 -19.30
CA ALA A 159 -2.63 -13.54 -20.45
C ALA A 159 -3.52 -14.80 -20.44
N THR A 160 -3.72 -15.41 -19.27
CA THR A 160 -4.63 -16.56 -19.12
C THR A 160 -6.10 -16.17 -19.36
N GLY A 161 -6.54 -15.02 -18.85
CA GLY A 161 -7.88 -14.50 -19.13
C GLY A 161 -8.13 -14.18 -20.61
N ILE A 162 -7.13 -13.63 -21.32
CA ILE A 162 -7.22 -13.36 -22.77
C ILE A 162 -7.27 -14.66 -23.57
N ALA A 163 -6.49 -15.67 -23.20
CA ALA A 163 -6.53 -16.98 -23.86
C ALA A 163 -7.90 -17.66 -23.68
N ASP A 164 -8.48 -17.58 -22.48
CA ASP A 164 -9.82 -18.10 -22.20
C ASP A 164 -10.90 -17.37 -23.01
N LEU A 165 -10.85 -16.03 -23.05
CA LEU A 165 -11.71 -15.19 -23.90
C LEU A 165 -11.57 -15.54 -25.39
N HIS A 166 -10.35 -15.76 -25.88
CA HIS A 166 -10.12 -16.13 -27.27
C HIS A 166 -10.71 -17.51 -27.57
N SER A 167 -10.52 -18.48 -26.67
CA SER A 167 -11.08 -19.83 -26.83
C SER A 167 -12.61 -19.81 -26.90
N ARG A 168 -13.26 -19.01 -26.05
CA ARG A 168 -14.72 -18.85 -26.04
C ARG A 168 -15.21 -18.11 -27.28
N THR A 169 -14.45 -17.10 -27.73
CA THR A 169 -14.76 -16.36 -28.96
C THR A 169 -14.64 -17.27 -30.19
N ASP A 170 -13.59 -18.09 -30.28
CA ASP A 170 -13.43 -19.06 -31.37
C ASP A 170 -14.54 -20.10 -31.35
N LEU A 171 -14.97 -20.54 -30.17
CA LEU A 171 -16.09 -21.46 -30.02
C LEU A 171 -17.43 -20.81 -30.42
N GLU A 172 -17.64 -19.53 -30.10
CA GLU A 172 -18.82 -18.77 -30.56
C GLU A 172 -18.78 -18.50 -32.07
N ILE A 173 -17.61 -18.27 -32.65
CA ILE A 173 -17.43 -18.09 -34.10
C ILE A 173 -17.69 -19.41 -34.83
N GLU A 174 -17.16 -20.52 -34.34
CA GLU A 174 -17.39 -21.85 -34.92
C GLU A 174 -18.84 -22.30 -34.73
N ALA A 175 -19.47 -22.00 -33.59
CA ALA A 175 -20.90 -22.27 -33.39
C ALA A 175 -21.81 -21.40 -34.28
N ARG A 176 -21.32 -20.23 -34.73
CA ARG A 176 -22.02 -19.34 -35.67
C ARG A 176 -21.68 -19.62 -37.13
N ARG A 177 -20.71 -20.50 -37.43
CA ARG A 177 -20.48 -20.94 -38.81
C ARG A 177 -21.75 -21.63 -39.29
N HIS A 178 -22.37 -21.03 -40.29
CA HIS A 178 -23.50 -21.63 -40.99
C HIS A 178 -23.06 -23.01 -41.48
N ALA A 179 -23.84 -24.03 -41.16
CA ALA A 179 -23.75 -25.29 -41.87
C ALA A 179 -23.93 -24.98 -43.38
N PRO A 180 -23.10 -25.53 -44.27
CA PRO A 180 -23.23 -25.29 -45.70
C PRO A 180 -24.67 -25.57 -46.14
N ASP A 181 -25.27 -24.62 -46.85
CA ASP A 181 -26.69 -24.70 -47.25
C ASP A 181 -26.92 -26.06 -47.95
N PRO A 182 -27.84 -26.90 -47.43
CA PRO A 182 -28.10 -28.20 -48.04
C PRO A 182 -28.53 -28.08 -49.50
N LEU A 183 -29.09 -26.94 -49.93
CA LEU A 183 -29.45 -26.69 -51.32
C LEU A 183 -28.23 -26.52 -52.22
N ASP A 184 -27.19 -25.82 -51.75
CA ASP A 184 -25.94 -25.65 -52.52
C ASP A 184 -25.22 -26.99 -52.74
N GLN A 185 -25.28 -27.91 -51.77
CA GLN A 185 -24.71 -29.25 -51.92
C GLN A 185 -25.48 -30.10 -52.94
N ILE A 186 -26.80 -29.94 -53.02
CA ILE A 186 -27.64 -30.64 -53.99
C ILE A 186 -27.36 -30.11 -55.40
N ASP A 187 -27.24 -28.79 -55.56
CA ASP A 187 -26.91 -28.18 -56.86
C ASP A 187 -25.51 -28.56 -57.34
N GLU A 188 -24.53 -28.64 -56.43
CA GLU A 188 -23.17 -29.10 -56.73
C GLU A 188 -23.16 -30.58 -57.17
N LEU A 189 -23.92 -31.44 -56.47
CA LEU A 189 -24.10 -32.85 -56.83
C LEU A 189 -24.82 -33.00 -58.17
N TYR A 190 -25.85 -32.19 -58.42
CA TYR A 190 -26.60 -32.21 -59.66
C TYR A 190 -25.73 -31.74 -60.84
N ARG A 191 -24.98 -30.64 -60.66
CA ARG A 191 -24.01 -30.13 -61.64
C ARG A 191 -22.94 -31.18 -61.97
N ARG A 192 -22.35 -31.80 -60.95
CA ARG A 192 -21.35 -32.86 -61.13
C ARG A 192 -21.94 -34.08 -61.87
N SER A 193 -23.18 -34.48 -61.55
CA SER A 193 -23.86 -35.59 -62.24
C SER A 193 -24.19 -35.28 -63.71
N MET A 194 -24.50 -34.03 -64.02
CA MET A 194 -24.82 -33.57 -65.38
C MET A 194 -23.55 -33.44 -66.23
N GLU A 195 -22.44 -33.01 -65.63
CA GLU A 195 -21.11 -33.04 -66.26
C GLU A 195 -20.66 -34.48 -66.56
N GLU A 196 -20.84 -35.40 -65.62
CA GLU A 196 -20.54 -36.83 -65.81
C GLU A 196 -21.38 -37.50 -66.92
N ARG A 197 -22.61 -37.03 -67.11
CA ARG A 197 -23.48 -37.47 -68.23
C ARG A 197 -23.09 -36.87 -69.56
N ARG A 198 -22.48 -35.69 -69.57
CA ARG A 198 -22.07 -34.97 -70.78
C ARG A 198 -20.78 -35.53 -71.38
N ASP A 199 -19.96 -36.18 -70.56
CA ASP A 199 -18.70 -36.85 -70.96
C ASP A 199 -18.85 -38.32 -71.37
N ARG A 200 -20.09 -38.85 -71.43
CA ARG A 200 -20.35 -40.18 -72.03
C ARG A 200 -20.74 -40.01 -73.51
N PRO A 201 -20.03 -40.69 -74.44
CA PRO A 201 -20.25 -40.57 -75.89
C PRO A 201 -21.60 -41.15 -76.35
#